data_AF-A0A7X3UU88-F1
#
_entry.id   AF-A0A7X3UU88-F1
#
_cell.length_a   1.000
_cell.length_b   1.000
_cell.length_c   1.000
_cell.angle_alpha   90.00
_cell.angle_beta   90.00
_cell.angle_gamma   90.00
#
_symmetry.space_group_name_H-M   'P 1'
#
loop_
_entity.id
_entity.type
_entity.pdbx_description
1 polymer ?
#
loop_
_entity_poly.entity_id
_entity_poly.type
_entity_poly.pdbx_seq_one_letter_code
_entity_poly.pdbx_strand_id
1 'polypeptide(L)'
;MTDPWRNENSRPSVAIRQLARVCSGLSLKAHPLLHIAMHLVVPWDLAWTWHLQKVCNRLRSVLPDWIVRLAIVDAAMALATFAYLNPSYTWPRRRPEGNATTIGISGTSIGHPLLAHEQRISNDLTLEGLGRVFLVTGSNMSGKSTFLRTVGINVCLAQAGGPVCAASWEWSWLRIQTCIRVGDALEEGLSYFYVEVKRLKNLLVAMGDHREAPVLFLIDEIFKGTNNRERLLGSETFIRELTAGRGLGLVTTHDLELANLDKELAHLANVHFQETVGDMQLTFDYRLRPGPCPTTNALRIMAMEGLPVPEGTSGP
;
A
#
# COMPACT_ATOMS: atom_id res chain seq x y z
N MET A 1 -9.05 30.03 -4.90
CA MET A 1 -9.87 30.05 -3.66
C MET A 1 -9.02 30.60 -2.53
N THR A 2 -9.44 31.69 -1.89
CA THR A 2 -8.73 32.30 -0.77
C THR A 2 -8.72 31.35 0.43
N ASP A 3 -7.55 31.10 0.99
CA ASP A 3 -7.37 30.26 2.18
C ASP A 3 -8.25 30.79 3.35
N PRO A 4 -9.26 30.04 3.85
CA PRO A 4 -10.12 30.43 4.96
C PRO A 4 -9.35 30.65 6.27
N TRP A 5 -8.13 30.11 6.41
CA TRP A 5 -7.27 30.44 7.55
C TRP A 5 -6.60 31.81 7.39
N ARG A 6 -6.51 32.33 6.17
CA ARG A 6 -5.93 33.65 5.87
C ARG A 6 -6.99 34.74 5.66
N ASN A 7 -8.21 34.38 5.29
CA ASN A 7 -9.32 35.33 5.12
C ASN A 7 -9.82 35.86 6.48
N GLU A 8 -9.72 37.17 6.70
CA GLU A 8 -10.08 37.81 7.97
C GLU A 8 -11.50 37.51 8.45
N ASN A 9 -12.45 37.34 7.53
CA ASN A 9 -13.85 37.08 7.84
C ASN A 9 -14.17 35.62 8.18
N SER A 10 -13.27 34.68 7.87
CA SER A 10 -13.44 33.24 8.12
C SER A 10 -12.28 32.62 8.92
N ARG A 11 -11.44 33.45 9.54
CA ARG A 11 -10.37 32.98 10.45
C ARG A 11 -10.98 32.23 11.64
N PRO A 12 -10.50 31.02 11.98
CA PRO A 12 -10.95 30.28 13.15
C PRO A 12 -10.86 31.08 14.45
N SER A 13 -9.75 31.79 14.66
CA SER A 13 -9.51 32.60 15.86
C SER A 13 -10.53 33.74 16.04
N VAL A 14 -10.95 34.38 14.95
CA VAL A 14 -11.97 35.44 14.99
C VAL A 14 -13.33 34.86 15.31
N ALA A 15 -13.71 33.75 14.69
CA ALA A 15 -14.99 33.10 14.92
C ALA A 15 -15.11 32.52 16.34
N ILE A 16 -14.05 31.89 16.85
CA ILE A 16 -13.99 31.40 18.24
C ILE A 16 -14.10 32.57 19.22
N ARG A 17 -13.41 33.70 18.97
CA ARG A 17 -13.52 34.89 19.82
C ARG A 17 -14.92 35.50 19.78
N GLN A 18 -15.60 35.47 18.64
CA GLN A 18 -16.99 35.94 18.53
C GLN A 18 -17.96 35.01 19.27
N LEU A 19 -17.78 33.69 19.16
CA LEU A 19 -18.56 32.71 19.91
C LEU A 19 -18.37 32.90 21.42
N ALA A 20 -17.12 33.06 21.89
CA ALA A 20 -16.82 33.32 23.29
C ALA A 20 -17.54 34.58 23.82
N ARG A 21 -17.53 35.68 23.05
CA ARG A 21 -18.27 36.91 23.40
C ARG A 21 -19.77 36.68 23.52
N VAL A 22 -20.36 35.91 22.61
CA VAL A 22 -21.79 35.58 22.66
C VAL A 22 -22.12 34.71 23.86
N CYS A 23 -21.29 33.71 24.18
CA CYS A 23 -21.45 32.88 25.38
C CYS A 23 -21.35 33.72 26.66
N SER A 24 -20.42 34.68 26.74
CA SER A 24 -20.33 35.63 27.86
C SER A 24 -21.55 36.53 27.99
N GLY A 25 -22.16 36.94 26.86
CA GLY A 25 -23.41 37.69 26.85
C GLY A 25 -24.59 36.88 27.42
N LEU A 26 -24.63 35.58 27.11
CA LEU A 26 -25.64 34.66 27.64
C LEU A 26 -25.41 34.30 29.11
N SER A 27 -24.16 34.27 29.57
CA SER A 27 -23.83 33.94 30.97
C SER A 27 -24.26 35.02 31.98
N LEU A 28 -24.70 36.20 31.52
CA LEU A 28 -25.29 37.23 32.37
C LEU A 28 -26.52 36.76 33.15
N LYS A 29 -27.18 35.68 32.70
CA LYS A 29 -28.22 34.96 33.47
C LYS A 29 -27.73 34.49 34.85
N ALA A 30 -26.43 34.27 35.02
CA ALA A 30 -25.84 33.88 36.30
C ALA A 30 -25.88 35.01 37.35
N HIS A 31 -26.18 36.26 36.96
CA HIS A 31 -26.34 37.40 37.86
C HIS A 31 -27.79 37.93 37.82
N PRO A 32 -28.67 37.48 38.73
CA PRO A 32 -30.12 37.72 38.65
C PRO A 32 -30.53 39.20 38.59
N LEU A 33 -29.92 40.06 39.42
CA LEU A 33 -30.26 41.48 39.47
C LEU A 33 -29.89 42.20 38.17
N LEU A 34 -28.72 41.89 37.61
CA LEU A 34 -28.23 42.46 36.36
C LEU A 34 -29.06 41.94 35.18
N HIS A 35 -29.43 40.65 35.19
CA HIS A 35 -30.27 40.03 34.16
C HIS A 35 -31.66 40.68 34.07
N ILE A 36 -32.32 40.89 35.22
CA ILE A 36 -33.60 41.59 35.30
C ILE A 36 -33.46 43.03 34.77
N ALA A 37 -32.44 43.76 35.21
CA ALA A 37 -32.20 45.13 34.76
C ALA A 37 -32.01 45.22 33.24
N MET A 38 -31.27 44.29 32.63
CA MET A 38 -31.05 44.26 31.19
C MET A 38 -32.32 43.89 30.40
N HIS A 39 -33.14 42.96 30.91
CA HIS A 39 -34.41 42.56 30.28
C HIS A 39 -35.44 43.68 30.22
N LEU A 40 -35.40 44.63 31.16
CA LEU A 40 -36.26 45.80 31.16
C LEU A 40 -35.99 46.76 29.98
N VAL A 41 -34.78 46.71 29.41
CA VAL A 41 -34.35 47.62 28.32
C VAL A 41 -34.42 46.92 26.96
N VAL A 42 -33.96 45.68 26.87
CA VAL A 42 -33.94 44.87 25.64
C VAL A 42 -34.26 43.43 26.00
N PRO A 43 -34.97 42.65 25.16
CA PRO A 43 -35.13 41.21 25.35
C PRO A 43 -33.76 40.50 25.22
N TRP A 44 -32.96 40.57 26.28
CA TRP A 44 -31.52 40.25 26.30
C TRP A 44 -31.27 38.82 25.82
N ASP A 45 -32.06 37.88 26.34
CA ASP A 45 -31.95 36.47 25.98
C ASP A 45 -32.24 36.24 24.50
N LEU A 46 -33.26 36.89 23.96
CA LEU A 46 -33.64 36.76 22.55
C LEU A 46 -32.57 37.38 21.64
N ALA A 47 -32.02 38.53 22.03
CA ALA A 47 -30.95 39.20 21.27
C ALA A 47 -29.68 38.33 21.21
N TRP A 48 -29.23 37.79 22.35
CA TRP A 48 -28.02 36.97 22.40
C TRP A 48 -28.20 35.57 21.83
N THR A 49 -29.39 34.96 21.95
CA THR A 49 -29.69 33.68 21.26
C THR A 49 -29.75 33.88 19.75
N TRP A 50 -30.28 35.00 19.25
CA TRP A 50 -30.21 35.34 17.83
C TRP A 50 -28.77 35.56 17.35
N HIS A 51 -27.93 36.26 18.12
CA HIS A 51 -26.50 36.39 17.83
C HIS A 51 -25.79 35.02 17.84
N LEU A 52 -26.13 34.13 18.77
CA LEU A 52 -25.62 32.76 18.81
C LEU A 52 -26.01 32.00 17.54
N GLN A 53 -27.28 32.04 17.15
CA GLN A 53 -27.76 31.39 15.93
C GLN A 53 -27.03 31.90 14.69
N LYS A 54 -26.78 33.21 14.59
CA LYS A 54 -25.99 33.79 13.49
C LYS A 54 -24.56 33.25 13.45
N VAL A 55 -23.89 33.18 14.60
CA VAL A 55 -22.53 32.63 14.70
C VAL A 55 -22.53 31.13 14.35
N CYS A 56 -23.48 30.35 14.87
CA CYS A 56 -23.63 28.92 14.59
C CYS A 56 -23.91 28.66 13.10
N ASN A 57 -24.82 29.41 12.46
CA ASN A 57 -25.12 29.28 11.04
C ASN A 57 -23.89 29.55 10.18
N ARG A 58 -23.10 30.57 10.51
CA ARG A 58 -21.84 30.85 9.81
C ARG A 58 -20.83 29.72 10.04
N LEU A 59 -20.63 29.29 11.29
CA LEU A 59 -19.70 28.21 11.64
C LEU A 59 -20.03 26.91 10.91
N ARG A 60 -21.31 26.57 10.75
CA ARG A 60 -21.76 25.39 10.01
C ARG A 60 -21.21 25.33 8.59
N SER A 61 -21.03 26.47 7.94
CA SER A 61 -20.50 26.55 6.56
C SER A 61 -18.98 26.44 6.47
N VAL A 62 -18.24 26.83 7.51
CA VAL A 62 -16.75 26.94 7.46
C VAL A 62 -16.03 25.90 8.31
N LEU A 63 -16.70 25.35 9.33
CA LEU A 63 -16.11 24.38 10.26
C LEU A 63 -15.63 23.10 9.55
N PRO A 64 -16.38 22.49 8.60
CA PRO A 64 -15.90 21.30 7.89
C PRO A 64 -14.55 21.54 7.20
N ASP A 65 -14.39 22.67 6.53
CA ASP A 65 -13.13 23.04 5.85
C ASP A 65 -11.98 23.21 6.85
N TRP A 66 -12.24 23.78 8.03
CA TRP A 66 -11.22 23.91 9.06
C TRP A 66 -10.79 22.55 9.61
N ILE A 67 -11.74 21.65 9.85
CA ILE A 67 -11.45 20.29 10.34
C ILE A 67 -10.64 19.52 9.30
N VAL A 68 -11.00 19.59 8.00
CA VAL A 68 -10.23 18.96 6.93
C VAL A 68 -8.80 19.50 6.86
N ARG A 69 -8.61 20.81 7.01
CA ARG A 69 -7.27 21.42 7.02
C ARG A 69 -6.44 20.99 8.22
N LEU A 70 -7.05 20.95 9.40
CA LEU A 70 -6.39 20.46 10.60
C LEU A 70 -6.00 18.99 10.43
N ALA A 71 -6.86 18.16 9.85
CA ALA A 71 -6.57 16.77 9.56
C ALA A 71 -5.40 16.60 8.57
N ILE A 72 -5.28 17.47 7.55
CA ILE A 72 -4.13 17.46 6.64
C ILE A 72 -2.83 17.80 7.39
N VAL A 73 -2.85 18.79 8.28
CA VAL A 73 -1.68 19.14 9.11
C VAL A 73 -1.30 17.99 10.03
N ASP A 74 -2.28 17.37 10.70
CA ASP A 74 -2.06 16.23 11.59
C ASP A 74 -1.47 15.01 10.84
N ALA A 75 -2.04 14.68 9.67
CA ALA A 75 -1.50 13.63 8.82
C ALA A 75 -0.07 13.92 8.32
N ALA A 76 0.21 15.18 7.93
CA ALA A 76 1.55 15.60 7.53
C ALA A 76 2.55 15.53 8.69
N MET A 77 2.12 15.89 9.92
CA MET A 77 2.93 15.75 11.13
C MET A 77 3.26 14.29 11.44
N ALA A 78 2.31 13.37 11.25
CA ALA A 78 2.57 11.94 11.42
C ALA A 78 3.64 11.43 10.44
N LEU A 79 3.56 11.82 9.15
CA LEU A 79 4.56 11.47 8.14
C LEU A 79 5.92 12.13 8.40
N ALA A 80 5.94 13.38 8.87
CA ALA A 80 7.16 14.08 9.25
C ALA A 80 7.84 13.41 10.47
N THR A 81 7.04 12.98 11.45
CA THR A 81 7.54 12.22 12.62
C THR A 81 8.10 10.87 12.18
N PHE A 82 7.41 10.18 11.27
CA PHE A 82 7.91 8.93 10.69
C PHE A 82 9.24 9.13 9.95
N ALA A 83 9.40 10.22 9.20
CA ALA A 83 10.66 10.59 8.56
C ALA A 83 11.78 10.88 9.57
N TYR A 84 11.46 11.63 10.62
CA TYR A 84 12.41 11.94 11.69
C TYR A 84 12.92 10.68 12.40
N LEU A 85 12.04 9.70 12.65
CA LEU A 85 12.39 8.43 13.28
C LEU A 85 13.16 7.46 12.36
N ASN A 86 13.13 7.69 11.05
CA ASN A 86 13.77 6.82 10.06
C ASN A 86 14.70 7.65 9.14
N PRO A 87 15.84 8.14 9.65
CA PRO A 87 16.72 9.05 8.90
C PRO A 87 17.37 8.41 7.66
N SER A 88 17.40 7.08 7.58
CA SER A 88 17.88 6.34 6.41
C SER A 88 16.84 6.21 5.29
N TYR A 89 15.60 6.64 5.52
CA TYR A 89 14.53 6.56 4.52
C TYR A 89 14.60 7.78 3.60
N THR A 90 14.24 7.56 2.34
CA THR A 90 14.41 8.57 1.29
C THR A 90 13.05 9.14 0.90
N TRP A 91 13.00 10.44 0.59
CA TRP A 91 11.82 11.04 -0.02
C TRP A 91 11.71 10.61 -1.48
N PRO A 92 10.62 9.96 -1.88
CA PRO A 92 10.50 9.38 -3.20
C PRO A 92 10.31 10.46 -4.28
N ARG A 93 10.84 10.22 -5.47
CA ARG A 93 10.64 11.08 -6.63
C ARG A 93 9.49 10.55 -7.49
N ARG A 94 8.44 11.34 -7.66
CA ARG A 94 7.40 11.02 -8.64
C ARG A 94 7.96 11.19 -10.06
N ARG A 95 7.78 10.17 -10.89
CA ARG A 95 8.08 10.24 -12.33
C ARG A 95 7.07 11.16 -13.03
N PRO A 96 7.50 11.94 -14.03
CA PRO A 96 6.56 12.68 -14.86
C PRO A 96 5.55 11.74 -15.52
N GLU A 97 4.38 12.26 -15.88
CA GLU A 97 3.42 11.50 -16.66
C GLU A 97 4.08 11.09 -17.98
N GLY A 98 4.34 9.79 -18.09
CA GLY A 98 5.12 9.20 -19.16
C GLY A 98 4.29 8.31 -20.06
N ASN A 99 4.88 7.93 -21.18
CA ASN A 99 4.31 6.93 -22.08
C ASN A 99 4.28 5.53 -21.44
N ALA A 100 3.59 4.59 -22.11
CA ALA A 100 3.42 3.22 -21.63
C ALA A 100 4.72 2.49 -21.24
N THR A 101 5.88 2.87 -21.77
CA THR A 101 7.17 2.22 -21.50
C THR A 101 7.90 2.78 -20.28
N THR A 102 7.57 3.99 -19.84
CA THR A 102 8.27 4.70 -18.74
C THR A 102 7.53 4.62 -17.40
N ILE A 103 6.24 4.28 -17.44
CA ILE A 103 5.42 4.03 -16.25
C ILE A 103 6.04 2.86 -15.48
N GLY A 104 6.32 3.08 -14.21
CA GLY A 104 7.06 2.10 -13.43
C GLY A 104 7.45 2.54 -12.04
N ILE A 105 8.21 1.65 -11.41
CA ILE A 105 8.86 1.81 -10.12
C ILE A 105 10.33 1.43 -10.31
N SER A 106 11.25 2.25 -9.82
CA SER A 106 12.66 1.91 -9.71
C SER A 106 13.19 2.34 -8.35
N GLY A 107 13.91 1.47 -7.67
CA GLY A 107 14.51 1.79 -6.38
C GLY A 107 15.71 0.92 -6.06
N THR A 108 16.57 1.44 -5.21
CA THR A 108 17.77 0.77 -4.72
C THR A 108 17.72 0.57 -3.21
N SER A 109 18.29 -0.53 -2.73
CA SER A 109 18.28 -0.93 -1.31
C SER A 109 16.87 -0.83 -0.70
N ILE A 110 15.87 -1.36 -1.40
CA ILE A 110 14.48 -1.36 -0.98
C ILE A 110 14.30 -2.38 0.14
N GLY A 111 13.80 -1.92 1.27
CA GLY A 111 13.57 -2.74 2.45
C GLY A 111 12.12 -2.69 2.94
N HIS A 112 11.73 -3.69 3.73
CA HIS A 112 10.41 -3.73 4.35
C HIS A 112 10.40 -2.84 5.60
N PRO A 113 9.57 -1.78 5.67
CA PRO A 113 9.66 -0.79 6.75
C PRO A 113 9.31 -1.34 8.15
N LEU A 114 8.56 -2.45 8.21
CA LEU A 114 8.20 -3.12 9.47
C LEU A 114 9.22 -4.16 9.97
N LEU A 115 10.28 -4.46 9.20
CA LEU A 115 11.35 -5.34 9.68
C LEU A 115 12.41 -4.54 10.43
N ALA A 116 12.98 -5.07 11.51
CA ALA A 116 14.07 -4.42 12.23
C ALA A 116 15.27 -4.18 11.30
N HIS A 117 15.99 -3.06 11.47
CA HIS A 117 17.07 -2.65 10.58
C HIS A 117 18.17 -3.73 10.48
N GLU A 118 18.49 -4.39 11.59
CA GLU A 118 19.55 -5.41 11.70
C GLU A 118 19.20 -6.72 10.99
N GLN A 119 17.91 -7.02 10.82
CA GLN A 119 17.41 -8.25 10.20
C GLN A 119 16.96 -8.03 8.75
N ARG A 120 16.91 -6.77 8.31
CA ARG A 120 16.34 -6.37 7.03
C ARG A 120 17.36 -6.55 5.91
N ILE A 121 17.08 -7.50 5.02
CA ILE A 121 17.79 -7.58 3.75
C ILE A 121 17.08 -6.69 2.72
N SER A 122 17.86 -5.80 2.10
CA SER A 122 17.38 -4.86 1.10
C SER A 122 17.68 -5.36 -0.31
N ASN A 123 16.81 -5.03 -1.26
CA ASN A 123 16.88 -5.49 -2.64
C ASN A 123 16.66 -4.34 -3.62
N ASP A 124 17.24 -4.46 -4.81
CA ASP A 124 17.02 -3.51 -5.89
C ASP A 124 15.86 -3.99 -6.77
N LEU A 125 15.11 -3.05 -7.34
CA LEU A 125 14.02 -3.37 -8.26
C LEU A 125 13.89 -2.28 -9.31
N THR A 126 13.79 -2.68 -10.57
CA THR A 126 13.33 -1.81 -11.66
C THR A 126 12.24 -2.53 -12.43
N LEU A 127 11.01 -2.05 -12.27
CA LEU A 127 9.80 -2.59 -12.86
C LEU A 127 9.14 -1.48 -13.69
N GLU A 128 9.37 -1.52 -15.00
CA GLU A 128 9.00 -0.46 -15.93
C GLU A 128 8.32 -1.02 -17.17
N GLY A 129 7.33 -0.28 -17.65
CA GLY A 129 6.52 -0.64 -18.80
C GLY A 129 5.19 -1.28 -18.40
N LEU A 130 4.12 -0.87 -19.07
CA LEU A 130 2.85 -1.60 -19.03
C LEU A 130 3.03 -3.00 -19.61
N GLY A 131 2.36 -3.97 -19.03
CA GLY A 131 2.53 -5.40 -19.31
C GLY A 131 3.74 -6.03 -18.62
N ARG A 132 4.59 -5.26 -17.93
CA ARG A 132 5.79 -5.81 -17.28
C ARG A 132 5.42 -6.70 -16.10
N VAL A 133 5.72 -7.99 -16.21
CA VAL A 133 5.50 -8.98 -15.16
C VAL A 133 6.84 -9.54 -14.72
N PHE A 134 7.09 -9.55 -13.41
CA PHE A 134 8.18 -10.30 -12.81
C PHE A 134 7.62 -11.58 -12.19
N LEU A 135 8.05 -12.72 -12.71
CA LEU A 135 7.75 -14.03 -12.14
C LEU A 135 8.79 -14.36 -11.08
N VAL A 136 8.36 -14.37 -9.82
CA VAL A 136 9.20 -14.53 -8.63
C VAL A 136 9.17 -15.99 -8.19
N THR A 137 10.29 -16.70 -8.40
CA THR A 137 10.44 -18.10 -8.00
C THR A 137 11.32 -18.24 -6.76
N GLY A 138 11.30 -19.43 -6.14
CA GLY A 138 12.08 -19.76 -4.96
C GLY A 138 11.31 -20.65 -4.00
N SER A 139 12.00 -21.29 -3.08
CA SER A 139 11.43 -22.17 -2.05
C SER A 139 10.47 -21.44 -1.10
N ASN A 140 9.69 -22.20 -0.34
CA ASN A 140 8.92 -21.63 0.78
C ASN A 140 9.89 -21.02 1.80
N MET A 141 9.47 -19.93 2.46
CA MET A 141 10.29 -19.18 3.44
C MET A 141 11.46 -18.37 2.85
N SER A 142 11.72 -18.42 1.55
CA SER A 142 12.79 -17.63 0.88
C SER A 142 12.56 -16.11 0.81
N GLY A 143 11.41 -15.61 1.28
CA GLY A 143 11.12 -14.17 1.35
C GLY A 143 10.25 -13.60 0.22
N LYS A 144 9.77 -14.42 -0.73
CA LYS A 144 8.92 -13.97 -1.87
C LYS A 144 7.77 -13.06 -1.45
N SER A 145 6.88 -13.52 -0.57
CA SER A 145 5.70 -12.76 -0.14
C SER A 145 6.07 -11.50 0.66
N THR A 146 7.18 -11.54 1.42
CA THR A 146 7.75 -10.38 2.11
C THR A 146 8.24 -9.33 1.11
N PHE A 147 8.86 -9.76 0.02
CA PHE A 147 9.30 -8.85 -1.04
C PHE A 147 8.12 -8.19 -1.77
N LEU A 148 7.06 -8.94 -2.09
CA LEU A 148 5.82 -8.36 -2.64
C LEU A 148 5.25 -7.27 -1.72
N ARG A 149 5.13 -7.55 -0.42
CA ARG A 149 4.67 -6.57 0.58
C ARG A 149 5.61 -5.38 0.68
N THR A 150 6.91 -5.60 0.58
CA THR A 150 7.94 -4.55 0.58
C THR A 150 7.68 -3.54 -0.53
N VAL A 151 7.46 -4.02 -1.76
CA VAL A 151 7.17 -3.16 -2.91
C VAL A 151 5.85 -2.41 -2.69
N GLY A 152 4.78 -3.13 -2.33
CA GLY A 152 3.45 -2.53 -2.13
C GLY A 152 3.44 -1.45 -1.06
N ILE A 153 4.05 -1.69 0.10
CA ILE A 153 4.10 -0.72 1.21
C ILE A 153 4.93 0.51 0.83
N ASN A 154 6.06 0.35 0.14
CA ASN A 154 6.85 1.49 -0.31
C ASN A 154 6.11 2.34 -1.34
N VAL A 155 5.32 1.73 -2.23
CA VAL A 155 4.41 2.48 -3.11
C VAL A 155 3.35 3.22 -2.28
N CYS A 156 2.68 2.57 -1.33
CA CYS A 156 1.70 3.21 -0.45
C CYS A 156 2.28 4.44 0.27
N LEU A 157 3.47 4.30 0.87
CA LEU A 157 4.18 5.40 1.53
C LEU A 157 4.47 6.54 0.55
N ALA A 158 4.91 6.22 -0.66
CA ALA A 158 5.18 7.20 -1.69
C ALA A 158 3.92 7.95 -2.16
N GLN A 159 2.80 7.25 -2.39
CA GLN A 159 1.54 7.90 -2.79
C GLN A 159 0.91 8.70 -1.63
N ALA A 160 1.17 8.31 -0.39
CA ALA A 160 0.76 9.06 0.80
C ALA A 160 1.60 10.33 1.03
N GLY A 161 2.71 10.51 0.30
CA GLY A 161 3.61 11.64 0.46
C GLY A 161 4.57 11.50 1.64
N GLY A 162 4.87 10.27 2.08
CA GLY A 162 5.85 9.96 3.12
C GLY A 162 7.21 9.52 2.56
N PRO A 163 8.23 9.40 3.43
CA PRO A 163 9.50 8.79 3.05
C PRO A 163 9.34 7.28 2.87
N VAL A 164 10.16 6.69 2.00
CA VAL A 164 10.16 5.26 1.70
C VAL A 164 11.41 4.59 2.25
N CYS A 165 11.27 3.30 2.59
CA CYS A 165 12.36 2.46 3.06
C CYS A 165 13.23 2.01 1.88
N ALA A 166 14.00 2.93 1.31
CA ALA A 166 14.93 2.68 0.23
C ALA A 166 16.04 3.74 0.22
N ALA A 167 17.18 3.43 -0.41
CA ALA A 167 18.25 4.41 -0.65
C ALA A 167 17.91 5.36 -1.81
N SER A 168 17.16 4.88 -2.80
CA SER A 168 16.54 5.70 -3.84
C SER A 168 15.20 5.10 -4.25
N TRP A 169 14.27 5.96 -4.68
CA TRP A 169 12.96 5.51 -5.13
C TRP A 169 12.33 6.50 -6.11
N GLU A 170 12.01 6.00 -7.29
CA GLU A 170 11.24 6.67 -8.31
C GLU A 170 9.99 5.85 -8.64
N TRP A 171 8.86 6.52 -8.82
CA TRP A 171 7.60 5.82 -9.02
C TRP A 171 6.59 6.64 -9.82
N SER A 172 5.69 5.95 -10.50
CA SER A 172 4.53 6.53 -11.20
C SER A 172 3.26 6.32 -10.39
N TRP A 173 2.22 7.15 -10.58
CA TRP A 173 0.94 6.94 -9.88
C TRP A 173 0.30 5.61 -10.28
N LEU A 174 -0.01 4.74 -9.31
CA LEU A 174 -0.45 3.36 -9.54
C LEU A 174 -1.60 2.95 -8.62
N ARG A 175 -2.55 2.19 -9.14
CA ARG A 175 -3.58 1.52 -8.32
C ARG A 175 -3.04 0.18 -7.85
N ILE A 176 -2.91 -0.01 -6.55
CA ILE A 176 -2.39 -1.26 -6.00
C ILE A 176 -3.52 -2.30 -5.94
N GLN A 177 -3.31 -3.46 -6.54
CA GLN A 177 -4.19 -4.63 -6.43
C GLN A 177 -3.38 -5.81 -5.93
N THR A 178 -3.84 -6.44 -4.85
CA THR A 178 -3.11 -7.54 -4.22
C THR A 178 -3.94 -8.80 -4.15
N CYS A 179 -3.33 -9.92 -4.52
CA CYS A 179 -3.82 -11.25 -4.20
C CYS A 179 -2.75 -11.96 -3.36
N ILE A 180 -2.53 -11.43 -2.16
CA ILE A 180 -1.63 -11.98 -1.14
C ILE A 180 -2.52 -12.55 -0.05
N ARG A 181 -2.26 -13.77 0.44
CA ARG A 181 -3.13 -14.46 1.42
C ARG A 181 -3.63 -13.52 2.53
N VAL A 182 -4.94 -13.47 2.71
CA VAL A 182 -5.62 -12.85 3.86
C VAL A 182 -6.43 -13.97 4.50
N GLY A 183 -6.14 -14.30 5.75
CA GLY A 183 -6.82 -15.37 6.49
C GLY A 183 -8.28 -15.07 6.83
N ASP A 184 -8.76 -13.86 6.54
CA ASP A 184 -9.92 -13.27 7.20
C ASP A 184 -11.23 -13.32 6.39
N ALA A 185 -11.37 -14.22 5.42
CA ALA A 185 -12.60 -14.32 4.60
C ALA A 185 -13.38 -15.63 4.78
N LEU A 186 -13.27 -16.27 5.95
CA LEU A 186 -14.17 -17.37 6.33
C LEU A 186 -15.57 -16.89 6.76
N GLU A 187 -15.78 -15.57 6.93
CA GLU A 187 -17.07 -15.02 7.40
C GLU A 187 -18.21 -15.13 6.38
N GLU A 188 -17.94 -15.37 5.09
CA GLU A 188 -18.98 -15.45 4.04
C GLU A 188 -19.30 -16.89 3.56
N GLY A 189 -18.70 -17.93 4.16
CA GLY A 189 -18.97 -19.33 3.76
C GLY A 189 -18.51 -19.72 2.35
N LEU A 190 -17.79 -18.84 1.65
CA LEU A 190 -17.23 -19.09 0.31
C LEU A 190 -15.91 -19.86 0.42
N SER A 191 -15.64 -20.75 -0.54
CA SER A 191 -14.34 -21.43 -0.60
C SER A 191 -13.22 -20.43 -0.90
N TYR A 192 -12.04 -20.64 -0.32
CA TYR A 192 -10.85 -19.81 -0.56
C TYR A 192 -10.57 -19.60 -2.05
N PHE A 193 -10.78 -20.65 -2.85
CA PHE A 193 -10.60 -20.59 -4.31
C PHE A 193 -11.57 -19.61 -4.98
N TYR A 194 -12.85 -19.58 -4.59
CA TYR A 194 -13.82 -18.67 -5.19
C TYR A 194 -13.51 -17.20 -4.88
N VAL A 195 -13.09 -16.91 -3.64
CA VAL A 195 -12.67 -15.56 -3.24
C VAL A 195 -11.43 -15.12 -4.04
N GLU A 196 -10.47 -16.02 -4.23
CA GLU A 196 -9.28 -15.78 -5.06
C GLU A 196 -9.66 -15.45 -6.51
N VAL A 197 -10.50 -16.28 -7.15
CA VAL A 197 -10.99 -16.05 -8.52
C VAL A 197 -11.67 -14.68 -8.66
N LYS A 198 -12.51 -14.30 -7.69
CA LYS A 198 -13.19 -12.98 -7.69
C LYS A 198 -12.20 -11.83 -7.60
N ARG A 199 -11.13 -11.95 -6.80
CA ARG A 199 -10.07 -10.94 -6.69
C ARG A 199 -9.29 -10.81 -8.00
N LEU A 200 -8.90 -11.92 -8.61
CA LEU A 200 -8.20 -11.94 -9.89
C LEU A 200 -9.06 -11.36 -11.03
N LYS A 201 -10.37 -11.65 -11.05
CA LYS A 201 -11.32 -11.00 -11.97
C LYS A 201 -11.36 -9.48 -11.77
N ASN A 202 -11.49 -9.01 -10.53
CA ASN A 202 -11.53 -7.58 -10.23
C ASN A 202 -10.24 -6.87 -10.66
N LEU A 203 -9.10 -7.54 -10.52
CA LEU A 203 -7.81 -7.05 -11.01
C LEU A 203 -7.84 -6.84 -12.53
N LEU A 204 -8.29 -7.83 -13.31
CA LEU A 204 -8.42 -7.69 -14.76
C LEU A 204 -9.37 -6.57 -15.16
N VAL A 205 -10.52 -6.45 -14.47
CA VAL A 205 -11.47 -5.34 -14.69
C VAL A 205 -10.80 -4.00 -14.41
N ALA A 206 -10.04 -3.87 -13.31
CA ALA A 206 -9.31 -2.65 -13.00
C ALA A 206 -8.28 -2.32 -14.10
N MET A 207 -7.54 -3.32 -14.59
CA MET A 207 -6.58 -3.13 -15.69
C MET A 207 -7.24 -2.69 -17.01
N GLY A 208 -8.50 -3.04 -17.25
CA GLY A 208 -9.27 -2.57 -18.40
C GLY A 208 -9.81 -1.14 -18.29
N ASP A 209 -9.72 -0.50 -17.12
CA ASP A 209 -10.20 0.89 -16.95
C ASP A 209 -9.13 1.90 -17.39
N HIS A 210 -9.32 2.46 -18.59
CA HIS A 210 -8.40 3.42 -19.17
C HIS A 210 -8.51 4.85 -18.60
N ARG A 211 -9.55 5.14 -17.81
CA ARG A 211 -9.78 6.47 -17.22
C ARG A 211 -8.91 6.68 -15.98
N GLU A 212 -8.56 5.59 -15.33
CA GLU A 212 -7.79 5.55 -14.09
C GLU A 212 -6.30 5.27 -14.33
N ALA A 213 -5.50 5.40 -13.28
CA ALA A 213 -4.09 5.05 -13.34
C ALA A 213 -3.87 3.54 -13.57
N PRO A 214 -2.73 3.14 -14.17
CA PRO A 214 -2.37 1.73 -14.32
C PRO A 214 -2.32 0.97 -13.00
N VAL A 215 -2.42 -0.35 -13.07
CA VAL A 215 -2.46 -1.22 -11.90
C VAL A 215 -1.06 -1.74 -11.56
N LEU A 216 -0.66 -1.61 -10.29
CA LEU A 216 0.41 -2.43 -9.71
C LEU A 216 -0.22 -3.69 -9.13
N PHE A 217 0.05 -4.86 -9.73
CA PHE A 217 -0.42 -6.12 -9.18
C PHE A 217 0.66 -6.84 -8.36
N LEU A 218 0.26 -7.37 -7.20
CA LEU A 218 1.12 -8.16 -6.32
C LEU A 218 0.39 -9.46 -5.98
N ILE A 219 0.78 -10.56 -6.62
CA ILE A 219 0.06 -11.83 -6.58
C ILE A 219 0.95 -12.90 -5.95
N ASP A 220 0.50 -13.51 -4.86
CA ASP A 220 1.25 -14.53 -4.13
C ASP A 220 0.72 -15.93 -4.44
N GLU A 221 1.25 -16.55 -5.50
CA GLU A 221 0.79 -17.78 -6.17
C GLU A 221 -0.66 -17.72 -6.65
N ILE A 222 -0.91 -18.20 -7.86
CA ILE A 222 -2.23 -18.19 -8.50
C ILE A 222 -2.88 -19.57 -8.30
N PHE A 223 -4.16 -19.59 -7.94
CA PHE A 223 -5.02 -20.79 -7.84
C PHE A 223 -4.48 -21.87 -6.91
N LYS A 224 -4.02 -21.50 -5.70
CA LYS A 224 -3.43 -22.45 -4.72
C LYS A 224 -4.35 -23.63 -4.37
N GLY A 225 -5.66 -23.47 -4.49
CA GLY A 225 -6.67 -24.44 -4.05
C GLY A 225 -7.15 -25.46 -5.09
N THR A 226 -6.56 -25.51 -6.30
CA THR A 226 -6.97 -26.45 -7.36
C THR A 226 -5.90 -27.51 -7.67
N ASN A 227 -6.24 -28.48 -8.54
CA ASN A 227 -5.33 -29.50 -9.05
C ASN A 227 -4.15 -28.87 -9.79
N ASN A 228 -2.94 -29.43 -9.64
CA ASN A 228 -1.69 -28.95 -10.25
C ASN A 228 -1.82 -28.64 -11.75
N ARG A 229 -2.47 -29.52 -12.52
CA ARG A 229 -2.62 -29.31 -13.98
C ARG A 229 -3.51 -28.11 -14.31
N GLU A 230 -4.62 -27.95 -13.60
CA GLU A 230 -5.53 -26.82 -13.79
C GLU A 230 -4.88 -25.52 -13.31
N ARG A 231 -4.15 -25.58 -12.19
CA ARG A 231 -3.39 -24.45 -11.66
C ARG A 231 -2.37 -23.94 -12.68
N LEU A 232 -1.59 -24.84 -13.27
CA LEU A 232 -0.56 -24.49 -14.25
C LEU A 232 -1.19 -23.80 -15.48
N LEU A 233 -2.17 -24.44 -16.13
CA LEU A 233 -2.84 -23.91 -17.33
C LEU A 233 -3.55 -22.58 -17.04
N GLY A 234 -4.23 -22.50 -15.89
CA GLY A 234 -4.90 -21.28 -15.47
C GLY A 234 -3.92 -20.15 -15.19
N SER A 235 -2.81 -20.43 -14.49
CA SER A 235 -1.78 -19.44 -14.17
C SER A 235 -1.07 -18.93 -15.41
N GLU A 236 -0.73 -19.82 -16.34
CA GLU A 236 -0.15 -19.44 -17.63
C GLU A 236 -1.08 -18.49 -18.40
N THR A 237 -2.35 -18.87 -18.54
CA THR A 237 -3.35 -18.05 -19.25
C THR A 237 -3.49 -16.69 -18.58
N PHE A 238 -3.55 -16.66 -17.24
CA PHE A 238 -3.69 -15.43 -16.49
C PHE A 238 -2.46 -14.52 -16.63
N ILE A 239 -1.24 -15.07 -16.61
CA ILE A 239 0.00 -14.31 -16.81
C ILE A 239 0.02 -13.67 -18.21
N ARG A 240 -0.47 -14.37 -19.26
CA ARG A 240 -0.58 -13.81 -20.61
C ARG A 240 -1.53 -12.59 -20.65
N GLU A 241 -2.65 -12.65 -19.93
CA GLU A 241 -3.56 -11.51 -19.80
C GLU A 241 -2.90 -10.34 -19.04
N LEU A 242 -2.12 -10.63 -17.99
CA LEU A 242 -1.37 -9.60 -17.26
C LEU A 242 -0.34 -8.89 -18.15
N THR A 243 0.38 -9.63 -19.00
CA THR A 243 1.39 -9.06 -19.89
C THR A 243 0.80 -8.25 -21.04
N ALA A 244 -0.46 -8.53 -21.43
CA ALA A 244 -1.17 -7.77 -22.45
C ALA A 244 -1.91 -6.53 -21.91
N GLY A 245 -2.12 -6.44 -20.59
CA GLY A 245 -2.97 -5.41 -19.98
C GLY A 245 -2.24 -4.14 -19.52
N ARG A 246 -3.02 -3.17 -19.02
CA ARG A 246 -2.54 -1.89 -18.49
C ARG A 246 -2.13 -1.99 -17.02
N GLY A 247 -1.20 -2.89 -16.73
CA GLY A 247 -0.65 -3.09 -15.40
C GLY A 247 0.81 -3.51 -15.44
N LEU A 248 1.44 -3.54 -14.29
CA LEU A 248 2.78 -4.06 -14.08
C LEU A 248 2.84 -4.68 -12.69
N GLY A 249 3.71 -5.65 -12.46
CA GLY A 249 3.74 -6.24 -11.14
C GLY A 249 4.54 -7.52 -10.97
N LEU A 250 4.30 -8.14 -9.82
CA LEU A 250 5.03 -9.31 -9.33
C LEU A 250 4.03 -10.45 -9.13
N VAL A 251 4.38 -11.62 -9.65
CA VAL A 251 3.64 -12.87 -9.45
C VAL A 251 4.59 -13.89 -8.86
N THR A 252 4.32 -14.41 -7.66
CA THR A 252 5.10 -15.51 -7.10
C THR A 252 4.59 -16.85 -7.61
N THR A 253 5.49 -17.84 -7.76
CA THR A 253 5.09 -19.21 -8.06
C THR A 253 6.12 -20.22 -7.53
N HIS A 254 5.66 -21.44 -7.25
CA HIS A 254 6.50 -22.61 -7.05
C HIS A 254 6.53 -23.53 -8.29
N ASP A 255 5.68 -23.29 -9.28
CA ASP A 255 5.62 -24.06 -10.51
C ASP A 255 6.74 -23.60 -11.46
N LEU A 256 7.87 -24.33 -11.47
CA LEU A 256 9.04 -24.02 -12.31
C LEU A 256 8.74 -24.08 -13.81
N GLU A 257 7.69 -24.79 -14.22
CA GLU A 257 7.25 -24.85 -15.61
C GLU A 257 6.84 -23.47 -16.14
N LEU A 258 6.24 -22.62 -15.30
CA LEU A 258 5.86 -21.24 -15.65
C LEU A 258 7.08 -20.36 -15.93
N ALA A 259 8.27 -20.73 -15.42
CA ALA A 259 9.49 -19.99 -15.69
C ALA A 259 9.88 -20.04 -17.17
N ASN A 260 9.39 -20.99 -17.97
CA ASN A 260 9.67 -21.03 -19.40
C ASN A 260 8.89 -19.98 -20.21
N LEU A 261 7.86 -19.35 -19.63
CA LEU A 261 7.03 -18.37 -20.33
C LEU A 261 7.79 -17.09 -20.70
N ASP A 262 8.91 -16.79 -20.04
CA ASP A 262 9.73 -15.60 -20.38
C ASP A 262 10.38 -15.71 -21.77
N LYS A 263 10.53 -16.94 -22.29
CA LYS A 263 11.00 -17.21 -23.66
C LYS A 263 9.95 -16.85 -24.71
N GLU A 264 8.67 -16.84 -24.32
CA GLU A 264 7.55 -16.58 -25.23
C GLU A 264 6.98 -15.17 -25.05
N LEU A 265 7.07 -14.61 -23.84
CA LEU A 265 6.47 -13.33 -23.46
C LEU A 265 7.55 -12.29 -23.19
N ALA A 266 7.77 -11.38 -24.14
CA ALA A 266 8.82 -10.35 -24.05
C ALA A 266 8.72 -9.44 -22.80
N HIS A 267 7.52 -9.27 -22.25
CA HIS A 267 7.28 -8.44 -21.06
C HIS A 267 7.33 -9.23 -19.74
N LEU A 268 7.54 -10.55 -19.80
CA LEU A 268 7.74 -11.39 -18.63
C LEU A 268 9.24 -11.55 -18.36
N ALA A 269 9.65 -11.41 -17.10
CA ALA A 269 11.03 -11.69 -16.70
C ALA A 269 11.04 -12.55 -15.43
N ASN A 270 11.91 -13.56 -15.41
CA ASN A 270 12.14 -14.36 -14.22
C ASN A 270 13.06 -13.64 -13.24
N VAL A 271 12.70 -13.71 -11.97
CA VAL A 271 13.56 -13.39 -10.84
C VAL A 271 13.38 -14.46 -9.77
N HIS A 272 14.37 -14.64 -8.91
CA HIS A 272 14.31 -15.67 -7.89
C HIS A 272 14.97 -15.29 -6.57
N PHE A 273 14.52 -15.96 -5.52
CA PHE A 273 15.25 -16.12 -4.27
C PHE A 273 15.79 -17.55 -4.20
N GLN A 274 16.95 -17.72 -3.58
CA GLN A 274 17.57 -19.03 -3.43
C GLN A 274 17.89 -19.33 -1.96
N GLU A 275 17.93 -20.60 -1.65
CA GLU A 275 18.45 -21.15 -0.41
C GLU A 275 19.87 -21.70 -0.61
N THR A 276 20.68 -21.64 0.44
CA THR A 276 21.98 -22.33 0.50
C THR A 276 21.93 -23.40 1.56
N VAL A 277 22.41 -24.60 1.20
CA VAL A 277 22.51 -25.75 2.08
C VAL A 277 23.99 -25.96 2.41
N GLY A 278 24.42 -25.51 3.59
CA GLY A 278 25.79 -25.66 4.09
C GLY A 278 25.77 -26.18 5.52
N ASP A 279 26.75 -27.00 5.91
CA ASP A 279 26.91 -27.55 7.27
C ASP A 279 25.63 -28.13 7.89
N MET A 280 24.82 -28.83 7.08
CA MET A 280 23.52 -29.40 7.49
C MET A 280 22.48 -28.36 7.95
N GLN A 281 22.67 -27.09 7.59
CA GLN A 281 21.73 -26.01 7.90
C GLN A 281 21.21 -25.35 6.63
N LEU A 282 19.89 -25.18 6.58
CA LEU A 282 19.21 -24.43 5.55
C LEU A 282 19.29 -22.93 5.87
N THR A 283 19.88 -22.16 4.97
CA THR A 283 20.00 -20.70 5.12
C THR A 283 19.40 -19.98 3.91
N PHE A 284 18.79 -18.83 4.18
CA PHE A 284 18.20 -17.95 3.16
C PHE A 284 18.90 -16.60 3.24
N ASP A 285 19.47 -16.14 2.13
CA ASP A 285 20.09 -14.81 2.08
C ASP A 285 19.10 -13.69 1.76
N TYR A 286 17.86 -14.04 1.39
CA TYR A 286 16.77 -13.13 1.06
C TYR A 286 17.12 -12.09 -0.03
N ARG A 287 18.05 -12.44 -0.94
CA ARG A 287 18.44 -11.58 -2.07
C ARG A 287 17.73 -12.00 -3.36
N LEU A 288 17.10 -11.03 -4.01
CA LEU A 288 16.48 -11.16 -5.31
C LEU A 288 17.56 -11.21 -6.39
N ARG A 289 17.45 -12.18 -7.29
CA ARG A 289 18.38 -12.39 -8.40
C ARG A 289 17.63 -12.46 -9.72
N PRO A 290 18.24 -12.02 -10.83
CA PRO A 290 17.65 -12.20 -12.15
C PRO A 290 17.70 -13.68 -12.58
N GLY A 291 16.78 -14.04 -13.47
CA GLY A 291 16.69 -15.38 -14.06
C GLY A 291 15.85 -16.36 -13.23
N PRO A 292 15.58 -17.54 -13.79
CA PRO A 292 14.84 -18.60 -13.10
C PRO A 292 15.67 -19.21 -11.97
N CYS A 293 15.00 -19.78 -10.96
CA CYS A 293 15.66 -20.48 -9.88
C CYS A 293 16.48 -21.68 -10.41
N PRO A 294 17.81 -21.75 -10.14
CA PRO A 294 18.67 -22.77 -10.73
C PRO A 294 18.55 -24.15 -10.08
N THR A 295 18.02 -24.26 -8.85
CA THR A 295 18.05 -25.49 -8.07
C THR A 295 16.76 -25.72 -7.28
N THR A 296 16.42 -27.00 -7.08
CA THR A 296 15.39 -27.44 -6.12
C THR A 296 16.06 -28.22 -4.99
N ASN A 297 16.31 -27.59 -3.83
CA ASN A 297 16.98 -28.25 -2.72
C ASN A 297 16.03 -29.03 -1.79
N ALA A 298 14.74 -29.12 -2.13
CA ALA A 298 13.71 -29.76 -1.30
C ALA A 298 14.06 -31.20 -0.90
N LEU A 299 14.57 -32.01 -1.83
CA LEU A 299 14.97 -33.39 -1.55
C LEU A 299 16.19 -33.47 -0.63
N ARG A 300 17.14 -32.54 -0.78
CA ARG A 300 18.32 -32.44 0.10
C ARG A 300 17.92 -32.05 1.52
N ILE A 301 16.92 -31.17 1.66
CA ILE A 301 16.33 -30.79 2.96
C ILE A 301 15.62 -32.00 3.60
N MET A 302 14.79 -32.71 2.84
CA MET A 302 14.11 -33.92 3.32
C MET A 302 15.10 -34.97 3.83
N ALA A 303 16.19 -35.18 3.10
CA ALA A 303 17.26 -36.09 3.50
C ALA A 303 17.95 -35.65 4.82
N MET A 304 18.21 -34.35 4.99
CA MET A 304 18.80 -33.81 6.22
C MET A 304 17.90 -33.99 7.44
N GLU A 305 16.59 -33.85 7.26
CA GLU A 305 15.57 -34.08 8.31
C GLU A 305 15.29 -35.57 8.56
N GLY A 306 16.03 -36.48 7.90
CA GLY A 306 15.90 -37.92 8.09
C GLY A 306 14.67 -38.54 7.40
N LEU A 307 14.06 -37.83 6.45
CA LEU A 307 12.95 -38.37 5.66
C LEU A 307 13.47 -39.28 4.54
N PRO A 308 12.71 -40.33 4.17
CA PRO A 308 13.08 -41.20 3.06
C PRO A 308 13.02 -40.41 1.74
N VAL A 309 14.14 -40.38 1.02
CA VAL A 309 14.24 -39.78 -0.32
C VAL A 309 14.71 -40.84 -1.34
N PRO A 310 14.36 -40.71 -2.63
CA PRO A 310 14.81 -41.64 -3.66
C PRO A 310 16.34 -41.75 -3.70
N GLU A 311 16.88 -42.97 -3.75
CA GLU A 311 18.32 -43.23 -3.80
C GLU A 311 18.97 -42.51 -5.00
N GLY A 312 20.09 -41.82 -4.76
CA GLY A 312 20.82 -41.04 -5.79
C GLY A 312 20.44 -39.56 -5.89
N THR A 313 19.55 -39.04 -5.04
CA THR A 313 19.18 -37.61 -5.00
C THR A 313 20.13 -36.74 -4.16
N SER A 314 21.06 -37.37 -3.44
CA SER A 314 22.26 -36.72 -2.90
C SER A 314 23.27 -36.50 -4.04
N GLY A 315 23.04 -35.49 -4.88
CA GLY A 315 24.08 -35.00 -5.79
C GLY A 315 25.29 -34.47 -5.01
N PRO A 316 26.46 -34.36 -5.67
CA PRO A 316 27.77 -34.13 -5.03
C PRO A 316 27.85 -32.93 -4.07
#